data_AF-A0A2V5Q9U1-F1
#
_entry.id   AF-A0A2V5Q9U1-F1
#
_cell.length_a   1.000
_cell.length_b   1.000
_cell.length_c   1.000
_cell.angle_alpha   90.00
_cell.angle_beta   90.00
_cell.angle_gamma   90.00
#
_symmetry.space_group_name_H-M   'P 1'
#
loop_
_entity.id
_entity.type
_entity.pdbx_description
1 polymer ?
#
loop_
_entity_poly.entity_id
_entity_poly.type
_entity_poly.pdbx_seq_one_letter_code
_entity_poly.pdbx_strand_id
1 'polypeptide(L)'
;MLAQSDRLETIRSAFPTEGLFAEKDWLLSPDGFPINKRFLAELEQLGHRLFVFQRACNQLYLLSVKGKQPEWVARYLDAGKPRELIEFSRRKEIRDDLPRVIRPDLILTDEGYI
;
A
#
# COMPACT_ATOMS: atom_id res chain seq x y z
N MET A 1 32.74 13.79 -5.00
CA MET A 1 32.01 12.73 -5.73
C MET A 1 32.35 11.45 -4.98
N LEU A 2 31.45 10.93 -4.14
CA LEU A 2 31.73 9.70 -3.38
C LEU A 2 31.90 8.55 -4.38
N ALA A 3 32.92 7.72 -4.22
CA ALA A 3 33.06 6.53 -5.04
C ALA A 3 31.87 5.59 -4.77
N GLN A 4 31.48 4.77 -5.75
CA GLN A 4 30.33 3.86 -5.62
C GLN A 4 30.46 2.93 -4.38
N SER A 5 31.70 2.56 -4.02
CA SER A 5 32.05 1.82 -2.80
C SER A 5 31.64 2.57 -1.52
N ASP A 6 31.95 3.87 -1.44
CA ASP A 6 31.68 4.69 -0.25
C ASP A 6 30.17 4.81 0.03
N ARG A 7 29.34 4.87 -1.01
CA ARG A 7 27.88 4.97 -0.87
C ARG A 7 27.28 3.68 -0.30
N LEU A 8 27.74 2.52 -0.78
CA LEU A 8 27.23 1.22 -0.33
C LEU A 8 27.66 0.93 1.11
N GLU A 9 28.89 1.26 1.48
CA GLU A 9 29.36 1.21 2.87
C GLU A 9 28.56 2.14 3.77
N THR A 10 28.27 3.36 3.31
CA THR A 10 27.42 4.31 4.06
C THR A 10 26.05 3.70 4.36
N ILE A 11 25.37 3.11 3.37
CA ILE A 11 24.06 2.47 3.57
C ILE A 11 24.16 1.28 4.53
N ARG A 12 25.17 0.41 4.38
CA ARG A 12 25.38 -0.74 5.27
C ARG A 12 25.64 -0.32 6.71
N SER A 13 26.43 0.73 6.90
CA SER A 13 26.74 1.26 8.24
C SER A 13 25.53 1.89 8.94
N ALA A 14 24.50 2.27 8.19
CA ALA A 14 23.25 2.80 8.72
C ALA A 14 22.23 1.72 9.10
N PHE A 15 22.50 0.44 8.82
CA PHE A 15 21.58 -0.62 9.21
C PHE A 15 21.58 -0.83 10.72
N PRO A 16 20.43 -1.17 11.33
CA PRO A 16 20.40 -1.60 12.72
C PRO A 16 21.33 -2.80 12.94
N THR A 17 21.94 -2.88 14.12
CA THR A 17 22.81 -4.01 14.49
C THR A 17 22.08 -5.36 14.40
N GLU A 18 20.76 -5.35 14.67
CA GLU A 18 19.85 -6.51 14.59
C GLU A 18 19.56 -6.95 13.14
N GLY A 19 19.98 -6.17 12.14
CA GLY A 19 19.59 -6.37 10.74
C GLY A 19 18.20 -5.81 10.40
N LEU A 20 17.77 -6.02 9.15
CA LEU A 20 16.45 -5.59 8.66
C LEU A 20 15.40 -6.70 8.67
N PHE A 21 15.83 -7.96 8.60
CA PHE A 21 14.96 -9.14 8.53
C PHE A 21 15.55 -10.27 9.36
N ALA A 22 14.71 -10.92 10.17
CA ALA A 22 15.12 -12.10 10.93
C ALA A 22 15.61 -13.20 9.98
N GLU A 23 16.79 -13.76 10.28
CA GLU A 23 17.40 -14.90 9.58
C GLU A 23 17.64 -14.67 8.07
N LYS A 24 17.67 -13.41 7.62
CA LYS A 24 17.89 -13.08 6.20
C LYS A 24 18.88 -11.94 6.04
N ASP A 25 19.75 -12.11 5.05
CA ASP A 25 20.60 -11.03 4.58
C ASP A 25 19.84 -10.11 3.63
N TRP A 26 20.01 -8.80 3.82
CA TRP A 26 19.48 -7.81 2.90
C TRP A 26 20.47 -7.55 1.77
N LEU A 27 20.08 -7.92 0.54
CA LEU A 27 20.89 -7.68 -0.64
C LEU A 27 20.71 -6.25 -1.13
N LEU A 28 21.81 -5.51 -1.19
CA LEU A 28 21.85 -4.16 -1.73
C LEU A 28 22.27 -4.19 -3.20
N SER A 29 21.50 -3.50 -4.05
CA SER A 29 21.95 -3.17 -5.39
C SER A 29 23.07 -2.13 -5.32
N PRO A 30 24.15 -2.25 -6.11
CA PRO A 30 25.20 -1.22 -6.18
C PRO A 30 24.66 0.11 -6.75
N ASP A 31 23.57 0.04 -7.51
CA ASP A 31 22.93 1.18 -8.16
C ASP A 31 21.47 1.32 -7.75
N GLY A 32 21.04 2.57 -7.57
CA GLY A 32 19.64 2.90 -7.33
C GLY A 32 18.80 2.65 -8.58
N PHE A 33 17.55 2.23 -8.38
CA PHE A 33 16.61 2.09 -9.49
C PHE A 33 16.29 3.48 -10.08
N PRO A 34 16.58 3.73 -11.37
CA PRO A 34 16.44 5.06 -11.94
C PRO A 34 14.96 5.41 -12.14
N ILE A 35 14.51 6.47 -11.47
CA ILE A 35 13.17 7.04 -11.65
C ILE A 35 13.33 8.38 -12.37
N ASN A 36 12.81 8.47 -13.60
CA ASN A 36 12.80 9.71 -14.36
C ASN A 36 11.69 10.66 -13.87
N LYS A 37 11.78 11.95 -14.21
CA LYS A 37 10.81 12.97 -13.74
C LYS A 37 9.36 12.69 -14.15
N ARG A 38 9.13 12.09 -15.31
CA ARG A 38 7.78 11.75 -15.79
C ARG A 38 7.19 10.65 -14.90
N PHE A 39 7.94 9.58 -14.69
CA PHE A 39 7.51 8.46 -13.86
C PHE A 39 7.30 8.87 -12.40
N LEU A 40 8.17 9.74 -11.85
CA LEU A 40 7.97 10.30 -10.51
C LEU A 40 6.62 11.02 -10.38
N ALA A 41 6.29 11.89 -11.33
CA ALA A 41 5.03 12.64 -11.32
C ALA A 41 3.80 11.70 -11.42
N GLU A 42 3.92 10.59 -12.15
CA GLU A 42 2.87 9.56 -12.21
C GLU A 42 2.68 8.85 -10.87
N LEU A 43 3.78 8.47 -10.20
CA LEU A 43 3.73 7.84 -8.87
C LEU A 43 3.10 8.76 -7.81
N GLU A 44 3.43 10.05 -7.83
CA GLU A 44 2.82 11.03 -6.92
C GLU A 44 1.31 11.17 -7.14
N GLN A 45 0.86 11.18 -8.40
CA GLN A 45 -0.58 11.22 -8.73
C GLN A 45 -1.30 9.92 -8.37
N LEU A 46 -0.63 8.77 -8.49
CA LEU A 46 -1.20 7.46 -8.20
C LEU A 46 -1.67 7.36 -6.75
N GLY A 47 -0.93 7.92 -5.79
CA GLY A 47 -1.32 7.91 -4.38
C GLY A 47 -2.72 8.49 -4.14
N HIS A 48 -3.02 9.64 -4.76
CA HIS A 48 -4.35 10.24 -4.67
C HIS A 48 -5.43 9.38 -5.33
N ARG A 49 -5.15 8.82 -6.52
CA ARG A 49 -6.10 7.96 -7.25
C ARG A 49 -6.46 6.71 -6.46
N LEU A 50 -5.46 6.07 -5.84
CA LEU A 50 -5.66 4.90 -4.99
C LEU A 50 -6.46 5.22 -3.73
N PHE A 51 -6.25 6.40 -3.12
CA PHE A 51 -7.07 6.86 -2.01
C PHE A 51 -8.55 7.03 -2.41
N VAL A 52 -8.81 7.65 -3.56
CA VAL A 52 -10.18 7.80 -4.10
C VAL A 52 -10.81 6.44 -4.38
N PHE A 53 -10.04 5.51 -4.96
CA PHE A 53 -10.47 4.13 -5.18
C PHE A 53 -10.86 3.43 -3.88
N GLN A 54 -10.00 3.50 -2.85
CA GLN A 54 -10.28 2.92 -1.54
C GLN A 54 -11.56 3.49 -0.91
N ARG A 55 -11.78 4.80 -1.06
CA ARG A 55 -13.04 5.46 -0.62
C ARG A 55 -14.25 4.90 -1.34
N ALA A 56 -14.15 4.70 -2.66
CA ALA A 56 -15.23 4.12 -3.46
C ALA A 56 -15.51 2.67 -3.06
N CYS A 57 -14.49 1.85 -2.79
CA CYS A 57 -14.65 0.49 -2.27
C CYS A 57 -15.37 0.48 -0.92
N ASN A 58 -15.02 1.39 -0.01
CA ASN A 58 -15.69 1.50 1.28
C ASN A 58 -17.17 1.90 1.12
N GLN A 59 -17.47 2.85 0.24
CA GLN A 59 -18.84 3.23 -0.08
C GLN A 59 -19.62 2.06 -0.70
N LEU A 60 -19.01 1.31 -1.63
CA LEU A 60 -19.60 0.12 -2.24
C LEU A 60 -19.98 -0.93 -1.18
N TYR A 61 -19.09 -1.19 -0.23
CA TYR A 61 -19.36 -2.06 0.91
C TYR A 61 -20.57 -1.59 1.72
N LEU A 62 -20.60 -0.32 2.14
CA LEU A 62 -21.71 0.23 2.93
C LEU A 62 -23.05 0.24 2.18
N LEU A 63 -23.03 0.40 0.85
CA LEU A 63 -24.22 0.30 0.01
C LEU A 63 -24.68 -1.15 -0.18
N SER A 64 -23.74 -2.09 -0.29
CA SER A 64 -24.01 -3.53 -0.37
C SER A 64 -24.72 -4.03 0.90
N VAL A 65 -24.24 -3.60 2.08
CA VAL A 65 -24.90 -3.88 3.38
C VAL A 65 -26.34 -3.35 3.42
N LYS A 66 -26.64 -2.27 2.71
CA LYS A 66 -27.98 -1.66 2.63
C LYS A 66 -28.85 -2.24 1.50
N GLY A 67 -28.38 -3.25 0.78
CA GLY A 67 -29.08 -3.82 -0.38
C GLY A 67 -29.17 -2.90 -1.60
N LYS A 68 -28.35 -1.84 -1.66
CA LYS A 68 -28.32 -0.88 -2.78
C LYS A 68 -27.27 -1.21 -3.84
N GLN A 69 -26.41 -2.17 -3.55
CA GLN A 69 -25.34 -2.70 -4.40
C GLN A 69 -25.29 -4.22 -4.21
N PRO A 70 -24.63 -4.99 -5.10
CA PRO A 70 -24.60 -6.45 -5.02
C PRO A 70 -24.19 -6.97 -3.64
N GLU A 71 -24.98 -7.87 -3.07
CA GLU A 71 -24.81 -8.40 -1.71
C GLU A 71 -23.48 -9.16 -1.53
N TRP A 72 -22.96 -9.77 -2.61
CA TRP A 72 -21.74 -10.56 -2.57
C TRP A 72 -20.54 -9.75 -2.06
N VAL A 73 -20.52 -8.42 -2.25
CA VAL A 73 -19.43 -7.55 -1.80
C VAL A 73 -19.35 -7.54 -0.27
N ALA A 74 -20.46 -7.25 0.42
CA ALA A 74 -20.52 -7.29 1.86
C ALA A 74 -20.25 -8.70 2.39
N ARG A 75 -20.86 -9.72 1.78
CA ARG A 75 -20.63 -11.11 2.16
C ARG A 75 -19.15 -11.52 2.10
N TYR A 76 -18.45 -11.12 1.04
CA TYR A 76 -17.04 -11.44 0.86
C TYR A 76 -16.16 -10.68 1.85
N LEU A 77 -16.42 -9.38 2.04
CA LEU A 77 -15.64 -8.55 2.97
C LEU A 77 -15.88 -8.88 4.44
N ASP A 78 -17.04 -9.43 4.80
CA ASP A 78 -17.35 -9.87 6.15
C ASP A 78 -16.80 -11.27 6.47
N ALA A 79 -16.46 -12.07 5.45
CA ALA A 79 -16.09 -13.47 5.62
C ALA A 79 -14.90 -13.63 6.60
N GLY A 80 -15.08 -14.49 7.60
CA GLY A 80 -14.08 -14.79 8.62
C GLY A 80 -13.94 -13.76 9.74
N LYS A 81 -14.66 -12.63 9.70
CA LYS A 81 -14.65 -11.63 10.77
C LYS A 81 -15.63 -12.00 11.90
N PRO A 82 -15.25 -11.81 13.17
CA PRO A 82 -16.20 -11.90 14.28
C PRO A 82 -17.34 -10.88 14.12
N ARG A 83 -18.53 -11.21 14.61
CA ARG A 83 -19.72 -10.36 14.49
C ARG A 83 -19.49 -8.98 15.10
N GLU A 84 -18.84 -8.93 16.27
CA GLU A 84 -18.57 -7.69 17.00
C GLU A 84 -17.70 -6.73 16.17
N LEU A 85 -16.74 -7.27 15.40
CA LEU A 85 -15.88 -6.50 14.52
C LEU A 85 -16.64 -5.93 13.32
N ILE A 86 -17.53 -6.73 12.72
CA ILE A 86 -18.38 -6.31 11.60
C ILE A 86 -19.33 -5.18 12.05
N GLU A 87 -19.97 -5.35 13.21
CA GLU A 87 -20.86 -4.34 13.78
C GLU A 87 -20.09 -3.06 14.13
N PHE A 88 -18.91 -3.18 14.74
CA PHE A 88 -18.04 -2.05 15.05
C PHE A 88 -17.68 -1.28 13.78
N SER A 89 -17.22 -1.95 12.72
CA SER A 89 -16.77 -1.31 11.48
C SER A 89 -17.88 -0.54 10.74
N ARG A 90 -19.16 -0.74 11.09
CA ARG A 90 -20.33 -0.09 10.46
C ARG A 90 -20.85 1.10 11.25
N ARG A 91 -20.31 1.36 12.43
CA ARG A 91 -20.68 2.48 13.31
C ARG A 91 -20.45 3.82 12.60
N LYS A 92 -21.36 4.77 12.79
CA LYS A 92 -21.34 6.06 12.06
C LYS A 92 -20.04 6.84 12.31
N GLU A 93 -19.45 6.64 13.47
CA GLU A 93 -18.26 7.32 13.96
C GLU A 93 -16.99 6.89 13.22
N ILE A 94 -16.95 5.67 12.65
CA ILE A 94 -15.73 5.12 12.04
C ILE A 94 -15.93 4.54 10.64
N ARG A 95 -17.18 4.35 10.19
CA ARG A 95 -17.45 3.67 8.91
C ARG A 95 -16.86 4.39 7.70
N ASP A 96 -16.56 5.68 7.83
CA ASP A 96 -16.00 6.53 6.78
C ASP A 96 -14.49 6.75 6.97
N ASP A 97 -13.89 6.15 8.01
CA ASP A 97 -12.45 6.17 8.25
C ASP A 97 -11.72 5.26 7.26
N LEU A 98 -10.73 5.82 6.58
CA LEU A 98 -9.91 5.12 5.61
C LEU A 98 -8.46 5.01 6.10
N PRO A 99 -7.71 3.99 5.64
CA PRO A 99 -6.27 3.91 5.89
C PRO A 99 -5.56 5.20 5.46
N ARG A 100 -4.77 5.78 6.37
CA ARG A 100 -3.96 6.99 6.10
C ARG A 100 -2.66 6.69 5.36
N VAL A 101 -2.18 5.46 5.50
CA VAL A 101 -0.98 4.96 4.83
C VAL A 101 -1.41 3.76 4.00
N ILE A 102 -1.05 3.79 2.72
CA ILE A 102 -1.23 2.69 1.78
C ILE A 102 0.12 2.33 1.19
N ARG A 103 0.33 1.05 0.90
CA ARG A 103 1.54 0.55 0.23
C ARG A 103 1.09 -0.25 -0.98
N PRO A 104 0.82 0.40 -2.11
CA PRO A 104 0.61 -0.31 -3.36
C PRO A 104 1.92 -0.98 -3.76
N ASP A 105 1.86 -2.26 -4.04
CA ASP A 105 2.96 -2.97 -4.68
C ASP A 105 2.81 -2.76 -6.20
N LEU A 106 3.85 -2.25 -6.85
CA LEU A 106 3.83 -1.89 -8.27
C LEU A 106 4.89 -2.68 -9.01
N ILE A 107 4.54 -3.20 -10.19
CA ILE A 107 5.49 -3.86 -11.09
C ILE A 107 5.62 -3.00 -12.34
N LEU A 108 6.82 -2.46 -12.59
CA LEU A 108 7.09 -1.70 -13.81
C LEU A 108 7.31 -2.65 -14.99
N THR A 109 6.62 -2.38 -16.09
CA THR A 109 6.73 -3.08 -17.39
C THR A 109 6.96 -2.07 -18.51
N ASP A 110 7.21 -2.56 -19.72
CA ASP A 110 7.40 -1.70 -20.91
C ASP A 110 6.13 -0.92 -21.30
N GLU A 111 4.94 -1.41 -20.91
CA GLU A 111 3.65 -0.77 -21.20
C GLU A 111 3.17 0.16 -20.07
N GLY A 112 3.88 0.19 -18.94
CA GLY A 112 3.49 0.93 -17.74
C GLY A 112 3.61 0.08 -16.47
N TYR A 113 3.04 0.54 -15.37
CA TYR A 113 3.00 -0.23 -14.13
C TYR A 113 1.68 -1.00 -13.99
N ILE A 114 1.78 -2.21 -13.43
CA ILE A 114 0.63 -3.04 -12.99
C ILE A 114 0.60 -3.14 -11.47
#